data_AF-A0A3U4YIQ4-F1
#
_entry.id   AF-A0A3U4YIQ4-F1
#
_cell.length_a   1.000
_cell.length_b   1.000
_cell.length_c   1.000
_cell.angle_alpha   90.00
_cell.angle_beta   90.00
_cell.angle_gamma   90.00
#
_symmetry.space_group_name_H-M   'P 1'
#
loop_
_entity.id
_entity.type
_entity.pdbx_description
1 polymer ?
#
loop_
_entity_poly.entity_id
_entity_poly.type
_entity_poly.pdbx_seq_one_letter_code
_entity_poly.pdbx_strand_id
1 'polypeptide(L)'
;MTTITREQQKQILIDTANHVISRDNTSPYSENLRELARIALASLEAEPIGAFHIADQQVGGTSDYIKDGEWPIDNGVIEVYAAPPAPVVPDERAAFNAWNNEDNLPIAGVGAKNAAWLAWQARASLCGNSALNVPPERPADSSNGDDVEAWFDEGWNACRAAMLNGGKS
;
A
#
# COMPACT_ATOMS: atom_id res chain seq x y z
N MET A 1 1.91 28.93 27.99
CA MET A 1 2.00 27.88 26.95
C MET A 1 0.71 27.09 27.05
N THR A 2 -0.22 27.26 26.11
CA THR A 2 -1.50 26.55 26.10
C THR A 2 -1.28 25.16 25.53
N THR A 3 -1.35 24.15 26.39
CA THR A 3 -1.24 22.74 26.00
C THR A 3 -2.58 22.29 25.46
N ILE A 4 -2.63 21.89 24.20
CA ILE A 4 -3.80 21.27 23.57
C ILE A 4 -4.08 19.91 24.24
N THR A 5 -5.34 19.65 24.60
CA THR A 5 -5.72 18.35 25.16
C THR A 5 -5.83 17.29 24.06
N ARG A 6 -5.67 16.00 24.38
CA ARG A 6 -5.86 14.90 23.40
C ARG A 6 -7.23 14.94 22.74
N GLU A 7 -8.28 15.24 23.51
CA GLU A 7 -9.64 15.39 22.98
C GLU A 7 -9.76 16.57 22.02
N GLN A 8 -9.15 17.72 22.35
CA GLN A 8 -9.12 18.87 21.44
C GLN A 8 -8.35 18.54 20.15
N GLN A 9 -7.24 17.82 20.25
CA GLN A 9 -6.47 17.37 19.10
C GLN A 9 -7.29 16.41 18.22
N LYS A 10 -8.01 15.46 18.83
CA LYS A 10 -8.89 14.52 18.13
C LYS A 10 -10.01 15.27 17.38
N GLN A 11 -10.66 16.23 18.03
CA GLN A 11 -11.72 17.01 17.41
C GLN A 11 -11.20 17.82 16.20
N ILE A 12 -10.04 18.46 16.34
CA ILE A 12 -9.42 19.21 15.24
C ILE A 12 -9.14 18.32 14.03
N LEU A 13 -8.65 17.09 14.25
CA LEU A 13 -8.42 16.13 13.17
C LEU A 13 -9.73 15.74 12.48
N ILE A 14 -10.79 15.46 13.24
CA ILE A 14 -12.11 15.10 12.71
C ILE A 14 -12.69 16.25 11.87
N ASP A 15 -12.69 17.46 12.41
CA ASP A 15 -13.22 18.64 11.73
C ASP A 15 -12.47 18.92 10.43
N THR A 16 -11.13 18.80 10.47
CA THR A 16 -10.27 19.01 9.30
C THR A 16 -10.53 17.96 8.23
N ALA A 17 -10.65 16.67 8.60
CA ALA A 17 -10.93 15.61 7.65
C ALA A 17 -12.29 15.77 6.97
N ASN A 18 -13.34 16.09 7.74
CA ASN A 18 -14.68 16.36 7.20
C ASN A 18 -14.69 17.57 6.27
N HIS A 19 -13.91 18.62 6.58
CA HIS A 19 -13.76 19.77 5.71
C HIS A 19 -13.10 19.39 4.38
N VAL A 20 -12.05 18.55 4.40
CA VAL A 20 -11.39 18.08 3.16
C VAL A 20 -12.31 17.21 2.31
N ILE A 21 -13.09 16.32 2.94
CA ILE A 21 -14.02 15.42 2.24
C ILE A 21 -15.15 16.18 1.53
N SER A 22 -15.65 17.24 2.16
CA SER A 22 -16.76 18.07 1.66
C SER A 22 -16.33 19.14 0.66
N ARG A 23 -15.02 19.38 0.50
CA ARG A 23 -14.50 20.40 -0.42
C ARG A 23 -14.62 19.97 -1.87
N ASP A 24 -14.88 20.93 -2.76
CA ASP A 24 -14.87 20.72 -4.21
C ASP A 24 -13.48 20.28 -4.72
N ASN A 25 -13.50 19.51 -5.82
CA ASN A 25 -12.32 19.02 -6.50
C ASN A 25 -11.62 20.15 -7.29
N THR A 26 -10.85 20.96 -6.58
CA THR A 26 -10.13 22.12 -7.13
C THR A 26 -8.75 21.80 -7.71
N SER A 27 -8.30 20.54 -7.61
CA SER A 27 -6.96 20.09 -8.01
C SER A 27 -6.96 18.61 -8.40
N PRO A 28 -6.05 18.15 -9.29
CA PRO A 28 -5.89 16.72 -9.60
C PRO A 28 -5.62 15.83 -8.38
N TYR A 29 -5.11 16.40 -7.29
CA TYR A 29 -4.82 15.69 -6.03
C TYR A 29 -5.97 15.72 -5.03
N SER A 30 -7.09 16.38 -5.34
CA SER A 30 -8.23 16.52 -4.44
C SER A 30 -8.78 15.17 -4.01
N GLU A 31 -8.92 14.21 -4.93
CA GLU A 31 -9.42 12.87 -4.59
C GLU A 31 -8.45 12.11 -3.68
N ASN A 32 -7.14 12.20 -3.91
CA ASN A 32 -6.14 11.60 -3.01
C ASN A 32 -6.22 12.18 -1.59
N LEU A 33 -6.45 13.50 -1.49
CA LEU A 33 -6.62 14.17 -0.19
C LEU A 33 -7.92 13.75 0.50
N ARG A 34 -9.00 13.56 -0.26
CA ARG A 34 -10.28 13.05 0.27
C ARG A 34 -10.13 11.62 0.77
N GLU A 35 -9.42 10.77 0.04
CA GLU A 35 -9.16 9.40 0.52
C GLU A 35 -8.25 9.36 1.73
N LEU A 36 -7.21 10.19 1.77
CA LEU A 36 -6.39 10.31 2.96
C LEU A 36 -7.23 10.74 4.18
N ALA A 37 -8.16 11.68 4.00
CA ALA A 37 -9.06 12.12 5.06
C ALA A 37 -10.02 11.01 5.52
N ARG A 38 -10.54 10.17 4.61
CA ARG A 38 -11.36 9.00 4.97
C ARG A 38 -10.57 7.96 5.76
N ILE A 39 -9.33 7.66 5.33
CA ILE A 39 -8.44 6.73 6.05
C ILE A 39 -8.10 7.26 7.45
N ALA A 40 -7.85 8.57 7.57
CA ALA A 40 -7.57 9.20 8.85
C ALA A 40 -8.79 9.11 9.79
N LEU A 41 -10.01 9.38 9.30
CA LEU A 41 -11.23 9.22 10.10
C LEU A 41 -11.45 7.77 10.53
N ALA A 42 -11.34 6.81 9.60
CA ALA A 42 -11.47 5.39 9.91
C ALA A 42 -10.44 4.93 10.96
N SER A 43 -9.21 5.45 10.91
CA SER A 43 -8.18 5.16 11.90
C SER A 43 -8.49 5.74 13.30
N LEU A 44 -9.20 6.87 13.38
CA LEU A 44 -9.59 7.50 14.65
C LEU A 44 -10.79 6.82 15.31
N GLU A 45 -11.60 6.11 14.53
CA GLU A 45 -12.79 5.37 14.96
C GLU A 45 -12.53 3.88 15.15
N ALA A 46 -11.35 3.39 14.76
CA ALA A 46 -10.99 1.98 14.89
C ALA A 46 -10.98 1.55 16.36
N GLU A 47 -11.65 0.44 16.66
CA GLU A 47 -11.56 -0.21 17.96
C GLU A 47 -10.35 -1.17 17.98
N PRO A 48 -9.59 -1.23 19.09
CA PRO A 48 -8.49 -2.17 19.21
C PRO A 48 -9.01 -3.60 19.26
N ILE A 49 -8.30 -4.51 18.59
CA ILE A 49 -8.62 -5.93 18.54
C ILE A 49 -8.09 -6.71 19.75
N GLY A 50 -7.23 -6.08 20.54
CA GLY A 50 -6.63 -6.67 21.73
C GLY A 50 -5.72 -5.67 22.44
N ALA A 51 -5.13 -6.11 23.54
CA ALA A 51 -4.22 -5.28 24.32
C ALA A 51 -3.12 -6.12 24.95
N PHE A 52 -1.89 -5.61 24.95
CA PHE A 52 -0.78 -6.15 25.72
C PHE A 52 -0.65 -5.39 27.03
N HIS A 53 -0.55 -6.11 28.14
CA HIS A 53 -0.21 -5.56 29.43
C HIS A 53 1.29 -5.71 29.65
N ILE A 54 1.97 -4.57 29.83
CA ILE A 54 3.41 -4.50 30.06
C ILE A 54 3.63 -4.24 31.55
N ALA A 55 4.38 -5.13 32.18
CA ALA A 55 4.86 -4.99 33.54
C ALA A 55 6.37 -5.24 33.57
N ASP A 56 7.14 -4.28 34.09
CA ASP A 56 8.60 -4.34 34.19
C ASP A 56 9.28 -4.73 32.87
N GLN A 57 8.86 -4.08 31.77
CA GLN A 57 9.36 -4.35 30.40
C GLN A 57 9.10 -5.79 29.88
N GLN A 58 8.15 -6.51 30.49
CA GLN A 58 7.75 -7.86 30.09
C GLN A 58 6.27 -7.94 29.73
N VAL A 59 5.93 -8.79 28.76
CA VAL A 59 4.54 -9.14 28.42
C VAL A 59 4.35 -10.64 28.63
N GLY A 60 3.33 -11.01 29.41
CA GLY A 60 2.95 -12.41 29.61
C GLY A 60 2.27 -12.99 28.35
N GLY A 61 3.04 -13.31 27.31
CA GLY A 61 2.51 -14.07 26.17
C GLY A 61 3.06 -13.79 24.76
N THR A 62 4.14 -13.03 24.58
CA THR A 62 4.72 -12.83 23.24
C THR A 62 5.89 -13.79 23.01
N SER A 63 5.80 -14.67 22.02
CA SER A 63 6.84 -15.67 21.74
C SER A 63 7.91 -15.26 20.72
N ASP A 64 7.67 -14.29 19.83
CA ASP A 64 8.46 -14.31 18.57
C ASP A 64 9.07 -12.99 18.02
N TYR A 65 8.72 -11.77 18.45
CA TYR A 65 9.19 -10.58 17.71
C TYR A 65 9.72 -9.38 18.51
N ILE A 66 9.49 -9.30 19.83
CA ILE A 66 10.01 -8.21 20.68
C ILE A 66 10.61 -8.86 21.92
N LYS A 67 11.89 -8.61 22.18
CA LYS A 67 12.57 -9.13 23.38
C LYS A 67 12.12 -8.32 24.61
N ASP A 68 12.08 -8.97 25.76
CA ASP A 68 11.91 -8.29 27.04
C ASP A 68 12.91 -7.12 27.15
N GLY A 69 12.43 -5.93 27.52
CA GLY A 69 13.28 -4.73 27.62
C GLY A 69 13.24 -3.76 26.44
N GLU A 70 12.67 -4.13 25.29
CA GLU A 70 12.62 -3.24 24.10
C GLU A 70 11.24 -2.60 23.87
N TRP A 71 10.37 -2.59 24.88
CA TRP A 71 9.05 -1.97 24.73
C TRP A 71 9.14 -0.44 24.84
N PRO A 72 8.32 0.30 24.06
CA PRO A 72 8.29 1.76 24.08
C PRO A 72 7.79 2.36 25.41
N ILE A 73 7.29 1.53 26.32
CA ILE A 73 6.85 1.92 27.68
C ILE A 73 7.32 0.87 28.68
N ASP A 74 7.68 1.30 29.90
CA ASP A 74 8.13 0.39 30.96
C ASP A 74 6.98 -0.37 31.63
N ASN A 75 5.84 0.30 31.81
CA ASN A 75 4.63 -0.23 32.45
C ASN A 75 3.39 0.39 31.79
N GLY A 76 2.38 -0.42 31.44
CA GLY A 76 1.13 0.08 30.89
C GLY A 76 0.41 -0.87 29.96
N VAL A 77 -0.53 -0.33 29.17
CA VAL A 77 -1.30 -1.08 28.19
C VAL A 77 -0.97 -0.57 26.80
N ILE A 78 -0.62 -1.47 25.88
CA ILE A 78 -0.51 -1.18 24.46
C ILE A 78 -1.70 -1.83 23.75
N GLU A 79 -2.56 -0.99 23.20
CA GLU A 79 -3.67 -1.42 22.36
C GLU A 79 -3.15 -1.90 20.99
N VAL A 80 -3.66 -3.05 20.56
CA VAL A 80 -3.33 -3.66 19.27
C VAL A 80 -4.47 -3.38 18.31
N TYR A 81 -4.15 -2.76 17.19
CA TYR A 81 -5.12 -2.40 16.16
C TYR A 81 -4.93 -3.31 14.94
N ALA A 82 -6.04 -3.68 14.30
CA ALA A 82 -5.97 -4.31 12.98
C ALA A 82 -5.44 -3.30 11.97
N ALA A 83 -4.58 -3.76 11.06
CA ALA A 83 -4.22 -2.95 9.91
C ALA A 83 -5.50 -2.62 9.10
N PRO A 84 -5.68 -1.37 8.65
CA PRO A 84 -6.79 -1.01 7.77
C PRO A 84 -6.81 -1.92 6.54
N PRO A 85 -7.97 -2.41 6.08
CA PRO A 85 -8.05 -3.22 4.88
C PRO A 85 -7.47 -2.44 3.69
N ALA A 86 -6.69 -3.11 2.85
CA ALA A 86 -6.07 -2.50 1.68
C ALA A 86 -7.14 -1.79 0.82
N PRO A 87 -6.84 -0.61 0.24
CA PRO A 87 -7.77 0.10 -0.61
C PRO A 87 -8.30 -0.83 -1.70
N VAL A 88 -9.62 -1.01 -1.74
CA VAL A 88 -10.27 -1.84 -2.76
C VAL A 88 -10.13 -1.11 -4.07
N VAL A 89 -9.19 -1.56 -4.91
CA VAL A 89 -9.13 -1.14 -6.31
C VAL A 89 -10.46 -1.56 -6.94
N PRO A 90 -11.26 -0.62 -7.48
CA PRO A 90 -12.51 -0.96 -8.13
C PRO A 90 -12.26 -2.00 -9.21
N ASP A 91 -13.11 -3.02 -9.30
CA ASP A 91 -13.06 -3.93 -10.44
C ASP A 91 -13.43 -3.13 -11.69
N GLU A 92 -12.41 -2.69 -12.42
CA GLU A 92 -12.52 -1.83 -13.60
C GLU A 92 -13.41 -2.47 -14.67
N ARG A 93 -13.43 -3.82 -14.75
CA ARG A 93 -14.29 -4.58 -15.66
C ARG A 93 -15.76 -4.48 -15.23
N ALA A 94 -16.04 -4.68 -13.94
CA ALA A 94 -17.39 -4.57 -13.40
C ALA A 94 -17.93 -3.13 -13.52
N ALA A 95 -17.09 -2.13 -13.23
CA ALA A 95 -17.42 -0.72 -13.38
C ALA A 95 -17.70 -0.35 -14.85
N PHE A 96 -16.89 -0.85 -15.79
CA PHE A 96 -17.14 -0.65 -17.22
C PHE A 96 -18.45 -1.30 -17.66
N ASN A 97 -18.75 -2.53 -17.24
CA ASN A 97 -20.00 -3.21 -17.58
C ASN A 97 -21.22 -2.45 -17.06
N ALA A 98 -21.16 -1.90 -15.84
CA ALA A 98 -22.23 -1.09 -15.26
C ALA A 98 -22.38 0.29 -15.94
N TRP A 99 -21.35 0.80 -16.60
CA TRP A 99 -21.44 1.99 -17.47
C TRP A 99 -21.92 1.63 -18.88
N ASN A 100 -21.56 0.44 -19.35
CA ASN A 100 -21.92 -0.11 -20.65
C ASN A 100 -23.32 -0.78 -20.62
N ASN A 101 -24.30 -0.07 -20.07
CA ASN A 101 -25.70 -0.50 -20.10
C ASN A 101 -26.28 -0.36 -21.52
N GLU A 102 -27.39 -1.08 -21.80
CA GLU A 102 -28.06 -1.14 -23.11
C GLU A 102 -28.64 0.21 -23.60
N ASP A 103 -28.54 1.27 -22.79
CA ASP A 103 -28.90 2.62 -23.20
C ASP A 103 -27.98 3.12 -24.32
N ASN A 104 -28.57 3.26 -25.51
CA ASN A 104 -27.94 3.87 -26.67
C ASN A 104 -27.60 5.33 -26.35
N LEU A 105 -26.33 5.60 -26.03
CA LEU A 105 -25.83 6.97 -25.92
C LEU A 105 -25.83 7.63 -27.32
N PRO A 106 -26.18 8.92 -27.43
CA PRO A 106 -26.27 9.60 -28.72
C PRO A 106 -24.93 9.74 -29.47
N ILE A 107 -23.80 9.47 -28.82
CA ILE A 107 -22.44 9.71 -29.33
C ILE A 107 -21.79 8.43 -29.89
N ALA A 108 -22.12 7.25 -29.36
CA ALA A 108 -21.46 6.00 -29.71
C ALA A 108 -22.30 4.79 -29.26
N GLY A 109 -22.69 3.93 -30.21
CA GLY A 109 -23.34 2.65 -29.90
C GLY A 109 -22.41 1.68 -29.16
N VAL A 110 -22.95 0.59 -28.64
CA VAL A 110 -22.25 -0.43 -27.82
C VAL A 110 -20.91 -0.88 -28.43
N GLY A 111 -20.84 -1.03 -29.76
CA GLY A 111 -19.61 -1.43 -30.46
C GLY A 111 -18.44 -0.45 -30.29
N ALA A 112 -18.70 0.86 -30.28
CA ALA A 112 -17.66 1.87 -30.11
C ALA A 112 -17.18 1.96 -28.64
N LYS A 113 -18.08 1.78 -27.66
CA LYS A 113 -17.71 1.64 -26.24
C LYS A 113 -16.79 0.43 -26.01
N ASN A 114 -17.14 -0.72 -26.59
CA ASN A 114 -16.34 -1.95 -26.48
C ASN A 114 -14.96 -1.81 -27.15
N ALA A 115 -14.89 -1.17 -28.32
CA ALA A 115 -13.62 -0.92 -29.00
C ALA A 115 -12.69 -0.01 -28.18
N ALA A 116 -13.24 1.03 -27.55
CA ALA A 116 -12.48 1.92 -26.66
C ALA A 116 -11.93 1.18 -25.43
N TRP A 117 -12.73 0.29 -24.83
CA TRP A 117 -12.28 -0.55 -23.72
C TRP A 117 -11.12 -1.46 -24.11
N LEU A 118 -11.20 -2.13 -25.27
CA LEU A 118 -10.12 -2.98 -25.77
C LEU A 118 -8.83 -2.18 -26.04
N ALA A 119 -8.95 -0.98 -26.60
CA ALA A 119 -7.80 -0.09 -26.83
C ALA A 119 -7.16 0.37 -25.51
N TRP A 120 -7.97 0.69 -24.50
CA TRP A 120 -7.49 1.04 -23.17
C TRP A 120 -6.80 -0.15 -22.47
N GLN A 121 -7.35 -1.36 -22.53
CA GLN A 121 -6.70 -2.57 -22.02
C GLN A 121 -5.36 -2.85 -22.71
N ALA A 122 -5.32 -2.69 -24.04
CA ALA A 122 -4.09 -2.84 -24.81
C ALA A 122 -3.03 -1.79 -24.37
N ARG A 123 -3.43 -0.53 -24.18
CA ARG A 123 -2.54 0.52 -23.68
C ARG A 123 -2.06 0.25 -22.25
N ALA A 124 -2.95 -0.18 -21.35
CA ALA A 124 -2.60 -0.53 -19.98
C ALA A 124 -1.58 -1.68 -19.95
N SER A 125 -1.77 -2.70 -20.81
CA SER A 125 -0.82 -3.81 -20.97
C SER A 125 0.55 -3.34 -21.49
N LEU A 126 0.58 -2.32 -22.35
CA LEU A 126 1.82 -1.72 -22.85
C LEU A 126 2.53 -0.85 -21.79
N CYS A 127 1.80 -0.19 -20.88
CA CYS A 127 2.38 0.57 -19.76
C CYS A 127 2.78 -0.33 -18.57
N GLY A 128 2.08 -1.45 -18.36
CA GLY A 128 2.42 -2.47 -17.35
C GLY A 128 3.66 -3.28 -17.69
N ASN A 129 4.02 -3.35 -18.98
CA ASN A 129 5.31 -3.84 -19.45
C ASN A 129 6.38 -2.73 -19.41
N SER A 130 6.56 -2.11 -18.24
CA SER A 130 7.90 -1.64 -17.92
C SER A 130 8.75 -2.91 -17.86
N ALA A 131 9.56 -3.17 -18.89
CA ALA A 131 10.60 -4.18 -18.80
C ALA A 131 11.27 -3.97 -17.44
N LEU A 132 11.20 -4.99 -16.56
CA LEU A 132 11.85 -4.94 -15.26
C LEU A 132 13.23 -4.33 -15.50
N ASN A 133 13.53 -3.21 -14.83
CA ASN A 133 14.84 -2.58 -14.90
C ASN A 133 15.81 -3.48 -14.15
N VAL A 134 16.10 -4.65 -14.73
CA VAL A 134 16.97 -5.66 -14.17
C VAL A 134 18.39 -5.21 -14.51
N PRO A 135 19.21 -4.92 -13.50
CA PRO A 135 20.61 -4.57 -13.72
C PRO A 135 21.34 -5.61 -14.58
N PRO A 136 22.38 -5.23 -15.34
CA PRO A 136 23.13 -6.18 -16.18
C PRO A 136 23.81 -7.27 -15.35
N GLU A 137 24.08 -8.40 -16.01
CA GLU A 137 24.86 -9.52 -15.45
C GLU A 137 26.30 -9.07 -15.19
N ARG A 138 26.87 -9.49 -14.06
CA ARG A 138 28.26 -9.17 -13.72
C ARG A 138 29.21 -10.27 -14.18
N PRO A 139 30.41 -9.92 -14.69
CA PRO A 139 31.37 -10.89 -15.20
C PRO A 139 31.91 -11.75 -14.05
N ALA A 140 31.84 -13.07 -14.20
CA ALA A 140 32.51 -13.99 -13.29
C ALA A 140 34.02 -14.04 -13.64
N ASP A 141 34.80 -13.04 -13.22
CA ASP A 141 36.25 -13.16 -13.29
C ASP A 141 36.75 -13.96 -12.08
N SER A 142 36.75 -15.28 -12.22
CA SER A 142 37.35 -16.17 -11.23
C SER A 142 38.88 -16.03 -11.26
N SER A 143 39.40 -14.95 -10.69
CA SER A 143 40.82 -14.74 -10.45
C SER A 143 41.11 -15.07 -8.98
N ASN A 144 41.12 -16.37 -8.69
CA ASN A 144 41.59 -16.99 -7.44
C ASN A 144 40.82 -16.65 -6.15
N GLY A 145 39.62 -17.24 -6.01
CA GLY A 145 39.15 -18.01 -4.84
C GLY A 145 39.08 -17.39 -3.44
N ASP A 146 39.70 -16.24 -3.20
CA ASP A 146 39.84 -15.58 -1.91
C ASP A 146 39.25 -14.16 -1.92
N ASP A 147 38.61 -13.76 -3.02
CA ASP A 147 37.99 -12.47 -3.25
C ASP A 147 36.50 -12.48 -2.93
N VAL A 148 36.13 -11.72 -1.90
CA VAL A 148 34.73 -11.49 -1.45
C VAL A 148 33.81 -11.03 -2.60
N GLU A 149 34.37 -10.47 -3.68
CA GLU A 149 33.62 -10.02 -4.85
C GLU A 149 33.07 -11.17 -5.72
N ALA A 150 33.76 -12.32 -5.80
CA ALA A 150 33.31 -13.46 -6.63
C ALA A 150 32.02 -14.10 -6.09
N TRP A 151 31.90 -14.28 -4.76
CA TRP A 151 30.65 -14.70 -4.11
C TRP A 151 29.53 -13.70 -4.41
N PHE A 152 29.85 -12.41 -4.29
CA PHE A 152 28.85 -11.35 -4.42
C PHE A 152 28.29 -11.29 -5.84
N ASP A 153 29.13 -11.54 -6.85
CA ASP A 153 28.73 -11.58 -8.25
C ASP A 153 27.88 -12.81 -8.59
N GLU A 154 28.21 -13.97 -8.02
CA GLU A 154 27.41 -15.19 -8.16
C GLU A 154 26.03 -15.04 -7.50
N GLY A 155 25.98 -14.53 -6.26
CA GLY A 155 24.72 -14.26 -5.55
C GLY A 155 23.86 -13.20 -6.24
N TRP A 156 24.48 -12.18 -6.81
CA TRP A 156 23.81 -11.15 -7.61
C TRP A 156 23.18 -11.73 -8.89
N ASN A 157 23.93 -12.53 -9.63
CA ASN A 157 23.45 -13.14 -10.87
C ASN A 157 22.34 -14.18 -10.59
N ALA A 158 22.40 -14.91 -9.46
CA ALA A 158 21.34 -15.82 -9.03
C ALA A 158 20.03 -15.08 -8.68
N CYS A 159 20.13 -13.98 -7.91
CA CYS A 159 18.98 -13.16 -7.54
C CYS A 159 18.36 -12.48 -8.78
N ARG A 160 19.20 -11.99 -9.69
CA ARG A 160 18.82 -11.47 -11.02
C ARG A 160 18.03 -12.51 -11.84
N ALA A 161 18.51 -13.74 -11.89
CA ALA A 161 17.86 -14.82 -12.64
C ALA A 161 16.51 -15.22 -12.03
N ALA A 162 16.37 -15.22 -10.70
CA ALA A 162 15.11 -15.48 -10.02
C ALA A 162 14.06 -14.40 -10.30
N MET A 163 14.47 -13.12 -10.33
CA MET A 163 13.58 -12.00 -10.68
C MET A 163 13.10 -12.06 -12.13
N LEU A 164 13.95 -12.53 -13.06
CA LEU A 164 13.57 -12.70 -14.48
C LEU A 164 12.69 -13.93 -14.74
N ASN A 165 12.80 -14.99 -13.93
CA ASN A 165 12.06 -16.23 -14.10
C ASN A 165 10.85 -16.38 -13.15
N GLY A 166 10.44 -15.29 -12.49
CA GLY A 166 9.45 -15.28 -11.42
C GLY A 166 8.28 -16.25 -11.59
N GLY A 167 8.22 -17.26 -10.71
CA GLY A 167 7.01 -18.04 -10.45
C GLY A 167 6.63 -19.12 -11.47
N LYS A 168 7.57 -19.98 -11.89
CA LYS A 168 7.22 -21.29 -12.45
C LYS A 168 7.44 -22.38 -11.41
N SER A 169 6.45 -22.56 -10.54
CA SER A 169 6.19 -23.82 -9.83
C SER A 169 5.01 -24.51 -10.48
#